data_AF-G1VCI1-F1
#
_entry.id   AF-G1VCI1-F1
#
_cell.length_a   1.000
_cell.length_b   1.000
_cell.length_c   1.000
_cell.angle_alpha   90.00
_cell.angle_beta   90.00
_cell.angle_gamma   90.00
#
_symmetry.space_group_name_H-M   'P 1'
#
loop_
_entity.id
_entity.type
_entity.pdbx_description
1 polymer ?
#
loop_
_entity_poly.entity_id
_entity_poly.type
_entity_poly.pdbx_seq_one_letter_code
_entity_poly.pdbx_strand_id
1 'polypeptide(L)'
;GGSLDLENCTGITALPDNLTVGGSLDLENCTGITALPDNLTVGGYLDLRGTGITDEVKVNKTLSPKAIAAINRVSNRPIFWKWNNRSYIKVDDMFTAIDSHHGNVYRVHKLNSREQLYLVTDGENHWAHGDTLQDARADLIFKINDRDTSVYKNMSLDDTLTYEEAIAAYRTITGACAAGTRDYIENRLPKPHKEKYTVQEMISLTEDEYGGKKFSEFFNSNK
;
A
#
# COMPACT_ATOMS: atom_id res chain seq x y z
N GLY A 1 3.10 -11.16 -1.24
CA GLY A 1 4.21 -11.03 -0.28
C GLY A 1 3.88 -11.63 1.07
N GLY A 2 3.41 -12.87 1.10
CA GLY A 2 3.26 -13.62 2.35
C GLY A 2 4.52 -14.42 2.66
N SER A 3 4.42 -15.29 3.67
CA SER A 3 5.38 -16.35 3.91
C SER A 3 5.28 -17.43 2.83
N LEU A 4 6.41 -18.07 2.53
CA LEU A 4 6.49 -19.24 1.67
C LEU A 4 6.84 -20.44 2.55
N ASP A 5 5.92 -21.39 2.63
CA ASP A 5 6.08 -22.63 3.37
C ASP A 5 6.34 -23.77 2.37
N LEU A 6 7.51 -24.39 2.49
CA LEU A 6 7.93 -25.56 1.72
C LEU A 6 8.30 -26.72 2.64
N GLU A 7 7.81 -26.75 3.88
CA GLU A 7 8.14 -27.80 4.84
C GLU A 7 7.97 -29.20 4.22
N ASN A 8 8.96 -30.08 4.43
CA ASN A 8 9.00 -31.46 3.94
C ASN A 8 9.02 -31.63 2.41
N CYS A 9 9.32 -30.57 1.64
CA CYS A 9 9.44 -30.65 0.18
C CYS A 9 10.76 -31.29 -0.28
N THR A 10 10.89 -32.61 -0.09
CA THR A 10 12.11 -33.38 -0.42
C THR A 10 12.44 -33.46 -1.91
N GLY A 11 11.46 -33.22 -2.79
CA GLY A 11 11.66 -33.21 -4.25
C GLY A 11 12.20 -31.89 -4.82
N ILE A 12 12.31 -30.83 -4.01
CA ILE A 12 12.86 -29.54 -4.45
C ILE A 12 14.37 -29.56 -4.22
N THR A 13 15.12 -29.37 -5.29
CA THR A 13 16.60 -29.39 -5.25
C THR A 13 17.23 -28.01 -5.40
N ALA A 14 16.46 -27.00 -5.81
CA ALA A 14 16.93 -25.62 -5.91
C ALA A 14 15.77 -24.63 -5.78
N LEU A 15 16.07 -23.43 -5.28
CA LEU A 15 15.20 -22.27 -5.35
C LEU A 15 15.58 -21.41 -6.56
N PRO A 16 14.63 -20.68 -7.17
CA PRO A 16 14.93 -19.81 -8.30
C PRO A 16 15.83 -18.64 -7.91
N ASP A 17 16.70 -18.24 -8.83
CA ASP A 17 17.53 -17.04 -8.67
C ASP A 17 16.67 -15.79 -8.44
N ASN A 18 17.14 -14.91 -7.56
CA ASN A 18 16.46 -13.66 -7.17
C ASN A 18 15.08 -13.86 -6.52
N LEU A 19 14.84 -15.03 -5.90
CA LEU A 19 13.64 -15.26 -5.09
C LEU A 19 13.51 -14.19 -4.00
N THR A 20 12.33 -13.56 -3.94
CA THR A 20 11.96 -12.62 -2.89
C THR A 20 10.74 -13.14 -2.14
N VAL A 21 10.90 -13.42 -0.84
CA VAL A 21 9.82 -13.79 0.07
C VAL A 21 9.51 -12.60 0.98
N GLY A 22 8.28 -12.10 0.92
CA GLY A 22 7.86 -10.93 1.71
C GLY A 22 7.75 -11.21 3.20
N GLY A 23 7.29 -12.42 3.56
CA GLY A 23 7.22 -12.93 4.93
C GLY A 23 8.36 -13.89 5.26
N SER A 24 8.06 -14.95 6.00
CA SER A 24 9.02 -15.99 6.36
C SER A 24 9.18 -17.02 5.24
N LEU A 25 10.35 -17.63 5.13
CA LEU A 25 10.61 -18.77 4.26
C LEU A 25 10.89 -20.00 5.14
N ASP A 26 10.05 -21.01 5.04
CA ASP A 26 10.21 -22.28 5.74
C ASP A 26 10.68 -23.36 4.77
N LEU A 27 11.89 -23.90 5.01
CA LEU A 27 12.49 -25.01 4.26
C LEU A 27 12.73 -26.23 5.17
N GLU A 28 12.06 -26.32 6.33
CA GLU A 28 12.28 -27.42 7.25
C GLU A 28 12.10 -28.78 6.54
N ASN A 29 13.06 -29.69 6.72
CA ASN A 29 13.13 -31.01 6.09
C ASN A 29 13.15 -31.03 4.55
N CYS A 30 13.52 -29.93 3.88
CA CYS A 30 13.81 -29.90 2.45
C CYS A 30 15.20 -30.47 2.16
N THR A 31 15.36 -31.79 2.26
CA THR A 31 16.68 -32.47 2.17
C THR A 31 17.40 -32.30 0.82
N GLY A 32 16.66 -32.03 -0.26
CA GLY A 32 17.23 -31.79 -1.60
C GLY A 32 17.87 -30.41 -1.77
N ILE A 33 17.57 -29.45 -0.89
CA ILE A 33 18.15 -28.10 -0.93
C ILE A 33 19.53 -28.14 -0.24
N THR A 34 20.59 -27.93 -1.01
CA THR A 34 21.97 -27.89 -0.51
C THR A 34 22.60 -26.50 -0.55
N ALA A 35 21.96 -25.53 -1.22
CA ALA A 35 22.41 -24.15 -1.29
C ALA A 35 21.21 -23.19 -1.46
N LEU A 36 21.40 -21.93 -1.07
CA LEU A 36 20.46 -20.84 -1.36
C LEU A 36 21.00 -20.00 -2.52
N PRO A 37 20.13 -19.36 -3.32
CA PRO A 37 20.58 -18.48 -4.39
C PRO A 37 21.20 -17.20 -3.81
N ASP A 38 22.26 -16.69 -4.47
CA ASP A 38 23.10 -15.57 -4.00
C ASP A 38 22.31 -14.29 -3.67
N ASN A 39 21.17 -14.08 -4.35
CA ASN A 39 20.32 -12.89 -4.22
C ASN A 39 19.00 -13.17 -3.50
N LEU A 40 18.92 -14.21 -2.66
CA LEU A 40 17.74 -14.49 -1.85
C LEU A 40 17.41 -13.31 -0.91
N THR A 41 16.16 -12.86 -0.94
CA THR A 41 15.64 -11.86 -0.01
C THR A 41 14.46 -12.43 0.78
N VAL A 42 14.54 -12.38 2.12
CA VAL A 42 13.48 -12.86 3.02
C VAL A 42 13.18 -11.77 4.04
N GLY A 43 11.98 -11.20 3.97
CA GLY A 43 11.54 -10.12 4.87
C GLY A 43 11.28 -10.58 6.31
N GLY A 44 11.03 -11.87 6.52
CA GLY A 44 10.77 -12.48 7.82
C GLY A 44 11.82 -13.52 8.25
N TYR A 45 11.33 -14.55 8.94
CA TYR A 45 12.15 -15.65 9.44
C TYR A 45 12.59 -16.58 8.30
N LEU A 46 13.73 -17.24 8.46
CA LEU A 46 14.21 -18.27 7.52
C LEU A 46 14.48 -19.54 8.33
N ASP A 47 13.74 -20.60 8.04
CA ASP A 47 14.00 -21.92 8.61
C ASP A 47 14.71 -22.82 7.60
N LEU A 48 15.82 -23.43 8.02
CA LEU A 48 16.66 -24.33 7.21
C LEU A 48 16.86 -25.69 7.88
N ARG A 49 16.16 -25.98 8.99
CA ARG A 49 16.37 -27.21 9.76
C ARG A 49 16.12 -28.43 8.89
N GLY A 50 17.03 -29.42 8.90
CA GLY A 50 16.86 -30.63 8.07
C GLY A 50 17.07 -30.43 6.57
N THR A 51 17.58 -29.28 6.12
CA THR A 51 18.11 -29.09 4.76
C THR A 51 19.53 -29.67 4.64
N GLY A 52 20.03 -29.79 3.40
CA GLY A 52 21.41 -30.17 3.12
C GLY A 52 22.41 -29.00 3.13
N ILE A 53 22.00 -27.81 3.59
CA ILE A 53 22.85 -26.62 3.66
C ILE A 53 23.81 -26.76 4.86
N THR A 54 25.10 -26.77 4.57
CA THR A 54 26.16 -26.88 5.59
C THR A 54 27.00 -25.62 5.75
N ASP A 55 26.94 -24.72 4.76
CA ASP A 55 27.77 -23.52 4.71
C ASP A 55 27.04 -22.28 5.25
N GLU A 56 27.81 -21.23 5.57
CA GLU A 56 27.26 -19.95 5.97
C GLU A 56 26.42 -19.33 4.83
N VAL A 57 25.17 -18.98 5.14
CA VAL A 57 24.24 -18.41 4.17
C VAL A 57 24.15 -16.90 4.30
N LYS A 58 24.24 -16.20 3.16
CA LYS A 58 23.98 -14.77 3.07
C LYS A 58 22.57 -14.54 2.56
N VAL A 59 21.76 -13.80 3.31
CA VAL A 59 20.37 -13.50 2.96
C VAL A 59 20.08 -12.03 3.19
N ASN A 60 19.49 -11.37 2.20
CA ASN A 60 19.04 -10.00 2.36
C ASN A 60 17.78 -9.97 3.23
N LYS A 61 17.83 -9.26 4.35
CA LYS A 61 16.69 -9.09 5.27
C LYS A 61 15.86 -7.83 5.02
N THR A 62 16.37 -6.92 4.19
CA THR A 62 15.69 -5.67 3.84
C THR A 62 15.16 -5.76 2.42
N LEU A 63 13.85 -5.62 2.26
CA LEU A 63 13.22 -5.54 0.94
C LEU A 63 13.60 -4.22 0.26
N SER A 64 14.04 -4.28 -1.00
CA SER A 64 14.23 -3.07 -1.81
C SER A 64 12.90 -2.40 -2.12
N PRO A 65 12.84 -1.07 -2.36
CA PRO A 65 11.60 -0.40 -2.78
C PRO A 65 10.93 -1.07 -3.98
N LYS A 66 11.72 -1.52 -4.97
CA LYS A 66 11.23 -2.28 -6.13
C LYS A 66 10.61 -3.62 -5.73
N ALA A 67 11.23 -4.35 -4.80
CA ALA A 67 10.70 -5.61 -4.29
C ALA A 67 9.40 -5.40 -3.50
N ILE A 68 9.32 -4.35 -2.67
CA ILE A 68 8.10 -3.95 -1.96
C ILE A 68 6.99 -3.63 -2.96
N ALA A 69 7.27 -2.81 -3.97
CA ALA A 69 6.30 -2.46 -5.01
C ALA A 69 5.80 -3.69 -5.77
N ALA A 70 6.70 -4.61 -6.16
CA ALA A 70 6.33 -5.86 -6.83
C ALA A 70 5.48 -6.76 -5.93
N ILE A 71 5.85 -6.91 -4.65
CA ILE A 71 5.07 -7.64 -3.65
C ILE A 71 3.66 -7.04 -3.52
N ASN A 72 3.56 -5.72 -3.36
CA ASN A 72 2.28 -5.03 -3.19
C ASN A 72 1.38 -5.19 -4.42
N ARG A 73 1.94 -5.12 -5.64
CA ARG A 73 1.19 -5.37 -6.88
C ARG A 73 0.54 -6.75 -6.94
N VAL A 74 1.16 -7.77 -6.36
CA VAL A 74 0.61 -9.14 -6.35
C VAL A 74 -0.29 -9.37 -5.13
N SER A 75 0.09 -8.84 -3.96
CA SER A 75 -0.72 -8.94 -2.73
C SER A 75 -2.07 -8.22 -2.86
N ASN A 76 -2.12 -7.10 -3.58
CA ASN A 76 -3.35 -6.32 -3.77
C ASN A 76 -4.18 -6.74 -4.99
N ARG A 77 -3.95 -7.96 -5.52
CA ARG A 77 -4.83 -8.48 -6.56
C ARG A 77 -6.21 -8.77 -5.98
N PRO A 78 -7.29 -8.23 -6.56
CA PRO A 78 -8.62 -8.46 -6.07
C PRO A 78 -9.02 -9.92 -6.32
N ILE A 79 -9.53 -10.59 -5.30
CA ILE A 79 -10.18 -11.89 -5.44
C ILE A 79 -11.68 -11.66 -5.38
N PHE A 80 -12.37 -12.03 -6.46
CA PHE A 80 -13.83 -11.97 -6.52
C PHE A 80 -14.42 -13.35 -6.25
N TRP A 81 -15.48 -13.38 -5.44
CA TRP A 81 -16.17 -14.60 -5.11
C TRP A 81 -17.69 -14.41 -5.16
N LYS A 82 -18.42 -15.44 -5.59
CA LYS A 82 -19.89 -15.47 -5.57
C LYS A 82 -20.36 -16.67 -4.75
N TRP A 83 -21.26 -16.41 -3.81
CA TRP A 83 -21.82 -17.45 -2.95
C TRP A 83 -23.19 -17.02 -2.41
N ASN A 84 -24.15 -17.94 -2.36
CA ASN A 84 -25.52 -17.69 -1.89
C ASN A 84 -26.16 -16.42 -2.48
N ASN A 85 -26.07 -16.25 -3.80
CA ASN A 85 -26.58 -15.08 -4.53
C ASN A 85 -25.99 -13.73 -4.07
N ARG A 86 -24.82 -13.74 -3.43
CA ARG A 86 -24.05 -12.54 -3.06
C ARG A 86 -22.68 -12.55 -3.75
N SER A 87 -22.13 -11.36 -3.94
CA SER A 87 -20.78 -11.17 -4.46
C SER A 87 -19.88 -10.61 -3.36
N TYR A 88 -18.62 -11.02 -3.36
CA TYR A 88 -17.62 -10.66 -2.36
C TYR A 88 -16.32 -10.27 -3.06
N ILE A 89 -15.54 -9.43 -2.39
CA ILE A 89 -14.21 -9.03 -2.85
C ILE A 89 -13.23 -9.09 -1.68
N LYS A 90 -12.05 -9.68 -1.92
CA LYS A 90 -10.88 -9.53 -1.04
C LYS A 90 -9.81 -8.70 -1.74
N VAL A 91 -9.48 -7.54 -1.17
CA VAL A 91 -8.45 -6.62 -1.69
C VAL A 91 -7.99 -5.67 -0.59
N ASP A 92 -6.74 -5.21 -0.64
CA ASP A 92 -6.16 -4.28 0.35
C ASP A 92 -6.33 -4.80 1.79
N ASP A 93 -6.09 -6.10 1.97
CA ASP A 93 -6.32 -6.88 3.19
C ASP A 93 -7.78 -6.90 3.73
N MET A 94 -8.72 -6.24 3.07
CA MET A 94 -10.13 -6.27 3.41
C MET A 94 -10.85 -7.43 2.71
N PHE A 95 -11.75 -8.12 3.42
CA PHE A 95 -12.71 -9.04 2.82
C PHE A 95 -14.13 -8.53 3.09
N THR A 96 -14.84 -8.17 2.02
CA THR A 96 -16.10 -7.43 2.08
C THR A 96 -17.15 -8.01 1.14
N ALA A 97 -18.42 -7.77 1.47
CA ALA A 97 -19.54 -8.07 0.58
C ALA A 97 -19.82 -6.87 -0.33
N ILE A 98 -20.04 -7.14 -1.62
CA ILE A 98 -20.31 -6.12 -2.64
C ILE A 98 -21.82 -5.82 -2.66
N ASP A 99 -22.19 -4.60 -2.33
CA ASP A 99 -23.57 -4.14 -2.36
C ASP A 99 -23.97 -3.59 -3.74
N SER A 100 -23.04 -2.88 -4.38
CA SER A 100 -23.21 -2.36 -5.74
C SER A 100 -21.86 -1.91 -6.30
N HIS A 101 -21.73 -1.86 -7.63
CA HIS A 101 -20.56 -1.24 -8.25
C HIS A 101 -20.94 -0.54 -9.57
N HIS A 102 -20.15 0.46 -9.93
CA HIS A 102 -20.22 1.13 -11.23
C HIS A 102 -18.78 1.39 -11.70
N GLY A 103 -18.36 0.69 -12.76
CA GLY A 103 -17.00 0.78 -13.27
C GLY A 103 -16.00 0.43 -12.17
N ASN A 104 -15.09 1.36 -11.89
CA ASN A 104 -14.01 1.17 -10.93
C ASN A 104 -14.37 1.55 -9.48
N VAL A 105 -15.64 1.78 -9.18
CA VAL A 105 -16.11 2.15 -7.83
C VAL A 105 -17.05 1.07 -7.29
N TYR A 106 -16.75 0.58 -6.10
CA TYR A 106 -17.52 -0.45 -5.40
C TYR A 106 -17.99 0.09 -4.07
N ARG A 107 -19.30 -0.04 -3.79
CA ARG A 107 -19.86 0.13 -2.45
C ARG A 107 -19.93 -1.25 -1.79
N VAL A 108 -19.35 -1.35 -0.60
CA VAL A 108 -19.19 -2.62 0.11
C VAL A 108 -19.44 -2.45 1.60
N HIS A 109 -19.64 -3.55 2.31
CA HIS A 109 -19.64 -3.57 3.76
C HIS A 109 -18.73 -4.66 4.32
N LYS A 110 -18.18 -4.41 5.52
CA LYS A 110 -17.42 -5.41 6.27
C LYS A 110 -18.35 -6.57 6.66
N LEU A 111 -17.83 -7.79 6.57
CA LEU A 111 -18.58 -8.97 7.00
C LEU A 111 -18.96 -8.85 8.47
N ASN A 112 -20.18 -9.26 8.82
CA ASN A 112 -20.75 -9.16 10.16
C ASN A 112 -20.85 -7.72 10.73
N SER A 113 -20.73 -6.70 9.88
CA SER A 113 -20.92 -5.29 10.24
C SER A 113 -21.92 -4.63 9.28
N ARG A 114 -22.55 -3.54 9.74
CA ARG A 114 -23.34 -2.63 8.89
C ARG A 114 -22.52 -1.45 8.37
N GLU A 115 -21.24 -1.38 8.75
CA GLU A 115 -20.32 -0.34 8.31
C GLU A 115 -20.12 -0.44 6.79
N GLN A 116 -20.49 0.64 6.12
CA GLN A 116 -20.40 0.83 4.68
C GLN A 116 -19.12 1.58 4.34
N LEU A 117 -18.51 1.19 3.23
CA LEU A 117 -17.26 1.77 2.74
C LEU A 117 -17.20 1.66 1.21
N TYR A 118 -16.23 2.36 0.65
CA TYR A 118 -15.95 2.40 -0.78
C TYR A 118 -14.61 1.74 -1.07
N LEU A 119 -14.58 0.92 -2.12
CA LEU A 119 -13.34 0.49 -2.77
C LEU A 119 -13.25 1.16 -4.13
N VAL A 120 -12.07 1.64 -4.49
CA VAL A 120 -11.80 2.24 -5.80
C VAL A 120 -10.53 1.66 -6.41
N THR A 121 -10.47 1.63 -7.74
CA THR A 121 -9.31 1.19 -8.49
C THR A 121 -9.06 2.05 -9.72
N ASP A 122 -7.85 2.06 -10.24
CA ASP A 122 -7.52 2.63 -11.55
C ASP A 122 -7.72 1.62 -12.70
N GLY A 123 -7.96 0.35 -12.39
CA GLY A 123 -8.03 -0.74 -13.38
C GLY A 123 -6.68 -1.41 -13.65
N GLU A 124 -5.59 -0.95 -13.05
CA GLU A 124 -4.22 -1.48 -13.20
C GLU A 124 -3.73 -2.22 -11.94
N ASN A 125 -4.67 -2.69 -11.10
CA ASN A 125 -4.45 -3.34 -9.80
C ASN A 125 -3.96 -2.43 -8.68
N HIS A 126 -4.07 -1.11 -8.81
CA HIS A 126 -4.03 -0.23 -7.65
C HIS A 126 -5.42 -0.16 -7.06
N TRP A 127 -5.53 -0.46 -5.77
CA TRP A 127 -6.79 -0.46 -5.03
C TRP A 127 -6.64 0.35 -3.76
N ALA A 128 -7.70 1.05 -3.41
CA ALA A 128 -7.78 1.80 -2.17
C ALA A 128 -9.18 1.70 -1.58
N HIS A 129 -9.27 1.98 -0.28
CA HIS A 129 -10.53 2.00 0.44
C HIS A 129 -10.69 3.27 1.26
N GLY A 130 -11.94 3.63 1.53
CA GLY A 130 -12.30 4.78 2.36
C GLY A 130 -13.74 4.72 2.82
N ASP A 131 -14.03 5.42 3.91
CA ASP A 131 -15.38 5.48 4.48
C ASP A 131 -16.31 6.30 3.58
N THR A 132 -15.76 7.29 2.87
CA THR A 132 -16.40 7.97 1.75
C THR A 132 -15.71 7.68 0.41
N LEU A 133 -16.41 7.97 -0.69
CA LEU A 133 -15.84 7.87 -2.03
C LEU A 133 -14.65 8.83 -2.22
N GLN A 134 -14.69 10.01 -1.60
CA GLN A 134 -13.61 10.99 -1.65
C GLN A 134 -12.37 10.45 -0.93
N ASP A 135 -12.52 9.84 0.24
CA ASP A 135 -11.41 9.25 0.99
C ASP A 135 -10.76 8.11 0.22
N ALA A 136 -11.58 7.24 -0.39
CA ALA A 136 -11.10 6.12 -1.18
C ALA A 136 -10.31 6.61 -2.41
N ARG A 137 -10.79 7.67 -3.09
CA ARG A 137 -10.09 8.29 -4.24
C ARG A 137 -8.78 8.96 -3.83
N ALA A 138 -8.77 9.71 -2.74
CA ALA A 138 -7.56 10.35 -2.23
C ALA A 138 -6.49 9.31 -1.87
N ASP A 139 -6.90 8.18 -1.26
CA ASP A 139 -5.98 7.09 -0.95
C ASP A 139 -5.48 6.36 -2.20
N LEU A 140 -6.30 6.23 -3.25
CA LEU A 140 -5.88 5.69 -4.54
C LEU A 140 -4.84 6.59 -5.22
N ILE A 141 -5.07 7.89 -5.30
CA ILE A 141 -4.12 8.85 -5.90
C ILE A 141 -2.78 8.78 -5.16
N PHE A 142 -2.80 8.72 -3.82
CA PHE A 142 -1.58 8.53 -3.03
C PHE A 142 -0.84 7.23 -3.38
N LYS A 143 -1.56 6.10 -3.54
CA LYS A 143 -0.95 4.80 -3.87
C LYS A 143 -0.40 4.75 -5.30
N ILE A 144 -1.02 5.45 -6.25
CA ILE A 144 -0.57 5.50 -7.65
C ILE A 144 0.69 6.33 -7.80
N ASN A 145 0.80 7.44 -7.07
CA ASN A 145 1.87 8.41 -7.26
C ASN A 145 3.27 7.92 -6.85
N ASP A 146 3.48 6.68 -6.39
CA ASP A 146 4.78 6.09 -5.99
C ASP A 146 5.63 6.99 -5.06
N ARG A 147 4.97 7.91 -4.33
CA ARG A 147 5.60 9.01 -3.58
C ARG A 147 6.50 9.93 -4.42
N ASP A 148 6.30 9.97 -5.74
CA ASP A 148 6.96 10.92 -6.62
C ASP A 148 6.43 12.34 -6.33
N THR A 149 7.36 13.20 -5.92
CA THR A 149 7.07 14.61 -5.62
C THR A 149 7.31 15.52 -6.83
N SER A 150 7.83 14.99 -7.95
CA SER A 150 8.22 15.75 -9.14
C SER A 150 7.06 16.59 -9.70
N VAL A 151 5.85 16.03 -9.68
CA VAL A 151 4.62 16.67 -10.15
C VAL A 151 4.25 17.93 -9.37
N TYR A 152 4.67 18.03 -8.10
CA TYR A 152 4.38 19.18 -7.23
C TYR A 152 5.51 20.21 -7.22
N LYS A 153 6.72 19.84 -7.68
CA LYS A 153 7.94 20.65 -7.50
C LYS A 153 7.85 22.04 -8.14
N ASN A 154 7.13 22.15 -9.25
CA ASN A 154 7.02 23.40 -10.03
C ASN A 154 5.74 24.21 -9.74
N MET A 155 4.96 23.80 -8.74
CA MET A 155 3.72 24.50 -8.41
C MET A 155 4.00 25.81 -7.66
N SER A 156 3.22 26.84 -7.98
CA SER A 156 3.19 28.11 -7.26
C SER A 156 2.32 28.03 -6.00
N LEU A 157 2.45 29.03 -5.11
CA LEU A 157 1.60 29.12 -3.92
C LEU A 157 0.12 29.39 -4.25
N ASP A 158 -0.15 29.97 -5.42
CA ASP A 158 -1.48 30.32 -5.90
C ASP A 158 -2.15 29.20 -6.72
N ASP A 159 -1.37 28.17 -7.10
CA ASP A 159 -1.89 27.02 -7.83
C ASP A 159 -2.91 26.26 -6.97
N THR A 160 -3.95 25.73 -7.61
CA THR A 160 -5.04 25.02 -6.94
C THR A 160 -4.98 23.53 -7.19
N LEU A 161 -5.25 22.76 -6.14
CA LEU A 161 -5.43 21.31 -6.16
C LEU A 161 -6.88 20.99 -5.82
N THR A 162 -7.43 19.91 -6.38
CA THR A 162 -8.70 19.37 -5.87
C THR A 162 -8.53 18.88 -4.43
N TYR A 163 -9.64 18.67 -3.72
CA TYR A 163 -9.64 18.06 -2.39
C TYR A 163 -8.76 16.79 -2.33
N GLU A 164 -8.94 15.87 -3.28
CA GLU A 164 -8.20 14.61 -3.32
C GLU A 164 -6.71 14.81 -3.66
N GLU A 165 -6.40 15.73 -4.59
CA GLU A 165 -5.03 16.06 -4.96
C GLU A 165 -4.27 16.75 -3.82
N ALA A 166 -4.93 17.62 -3.05
CA ALA A 166 -4.36 18.28 -1.89
C ALA A 166 -3.96 17.26 -0.81
N ILE A 167 -4.84 16.29 -0.53
CA ILE A 167 -4.56 15.19 0.40
C ILE A 167 -3.39 14.34 -0.10
N ALA A 168 -3.39 13.98 -1.39
CA ALA A 168 -2.33 13.19 -1.98
C ALA A 168 -0.98 13.92 -1.96
N ALA A 169 -0.95 15.20 -2.32
CA ALA A 169 0.24 16.04 -2.27
C ALA A 169 0.83 16.08 -0.86
N TYR A 170 -0.02 16.34 0.14
CA TYR A 170 0.41 16.38 1.54
C TYR A 170 1.03 15.06 1.97
N ARG A 171 0.33 13.94 1.77
CA ARG A 171 0.84 12.61 2.16
C ARG A 171 2.13 12.23 1.42
N THR A 172 2.22 12.51 0.13
CA THR A 172 3.40 12.22 -0.69
C THR A 172 4.62 13.02 -0.25
N ILE A 173 4.47 14.33 -0.04
CA ILE A 173 5.58 15.22 0.35
C ILE A 173 6.02 14.94 1.79
N THR A 174 5.07 14.83 2.71
CA THR A 174 5.39 14.70 4.14
C THR A 174 5.79 13.28 4.53
N GLY A 175 5.16 12.27 3.94
CA GLY A 175 5.20 10.88 4.40
C GLY A 175 4.11 10.57 5.43
N ALA A 176 3.10 11.43 5.61
CA ALA A 176 1.99 11.21 6.53
C ALA A 176 1.27 9.87 6.25
N CYS A 177 0.96 9.14 7.32
CA CYS A 177 0.25 7.87 7.24
C CYS A 177 -1.25 8.09 7.03
N ALA A 178 -1.91 7.11 6.40
CA ALA A 178 -3.35 7.19 6.10
C ALA A 178 -4.21 7.45 7.35
N ALA A 179 -3.89 6.80 8.47
CA ALA A 179 -4.63 6.97 9.72
C ALA A 179 -4.53 8.39 10.27
N GLY A 180 -3.33 8.97 10.31
CA GLY A 180 -3.13 10.34 10.77
C GLY A 180 -3.79 11.37 9.85
N THR A 181 -3.75 11.14 8.53
CA THR A 181 -4.44 12.01 7.58
C THR A 181 -5.96 11.96 7.72
N ARG A 182 -6.55 10.78 7.93
CA ARG A 182 -8.01 10.64 8.17
C ARG A 182 -8.44 11.36 9.44
N ASP A 183 -7.71 11.18 10.53
CA ASP A 183 -7.98 11.89 11.79
C ASP A 183 -7.96 13.41 11.62
N TYR A 184 -6.97 13.95 10.90
CA TYR A 184 -6.93 15.37 10.57
C TYR A 184 -8.16 15.81 9.76
N ILE A 185 -8.51 15.10 8.68
CA ILE A 185 -9.66 15.42 7.83
C ILE A 185 -10.97 15.44 8.63
N GLU A 186 -11.16 14.44 9.49
CA GLU A 186 -12.40 14.28 10.25
C GLU A 186 -12.55 15.32 11.36
N ASN A 187 -11.46 15.61 12.07
CA ASN A 187 -11.52 16.30 13.35
C ASN A 187 -10.95 17.72 13.33
N ARG A 188 -10.13 18.07 12.33
CA ARG A 188 -9.35 19.33 12.32
C ARG A 188 -9.48 20.14 11.03
N LEU A 189 -9.66 19.49 9.87
CA LEU A 189 -9.90 20.20 8.61
C LEU A 189 -11.28 20.89 8.63
N PRO A 190 -11.38 22.21 8.35
CA PRO A 190 -12.65 22.92 8.38
C PRO A 190 -13.73 22.31 7.47
N LYS A 191 -14.95 22.25 8.00
CA LYS A 191 -16.15 21.73 7.31
C LYS A 191 -17.12 22.89 6.96
N PRO A 192 -17.79 22.86 5.80
CA PRO A 192 -17.68 21.84 4.74
C PRO A 192 -16.34 21.92 4.00
N HIS A 193 -15.85 20.77 3.53
CA HIS A 193 -14.62 20.71 2.75
C HIS A 193 -14.82 21.41 1.40
N LYS A 194 -13.82 22.19 0.97
CA LYS A 194 -13.82 22.89 -0.32
C LYS A 194 -13.55 21.88 -1.43
N GLU A 195 -14.07 22.14 -2.64
CA GLU A 195 -13.72 21.33 -3.81
C GLU A 195 -12.25 21.48 -4.22
N LYS A 196 -11.66 22.66 -3.97
CA LYS A 196 -10.27 22.98 -4.27
C LYS A 196 -9.63 23.84 -3.18
N TYR A 197 -8.33 23.68 -3.03
CA TYR A 197 -7.48 24.44 -2.12
C TYR A 197 -6.28 25.00 -2.87
N THR A 198 -5.86 26.22 -2.56
CA THR A 198 -4.54 26.69 -3.02
C THR A 198 -3.43 26.00 -2.22
N VAL A 199 -2.22 25.95 -2.78
CA VAL A 199 -1.03 25.46 -2.04
C VAL A 199 -0.82 26.28 -0.77
N GLN A 200 -0.99 27.60 -0.84
CA GLN A 200 -0.89 28.48 0.34
C GLN A 200 -1.92 28.13 1.43
N GLU A 201 -3.17 27.92 1.05
CA GLU A 201 -4.23 27.52 2.00
C GLU A 201 -3.85 26.20 2.70
N MET A 202 -3.37 25.22 1.95
CA MET A 202 -2.96 23.93 2.53
C MET A 202 -1.78 24.05 3.47
N ILE A 203 -0.80 24.91 3.18
CA ILE A 203 0.31 25.19 4.09
C ILE A 203 -0.22 25.74 5.42
N SER A 204 -1.11 26.74 5.38
CA SER A 204 -1.69 27.31 6.60
C SER A 204 -2.55 26.32 7.37
N LEU A 205 -3.36 25.51 6.67
CA LEU A 205 -4.26 24.55 7.30
C LEU A 205 -3.53 23.39 7.97
N THR A 206 -2.29 23.10 7.56
CA THR A 206 -1.52 21.94 8.02
C THR A 206 -0.29 22.32 8.83
N GLU A 207 -0.13 23.59 9.20
CA GLU A 207 1.07 24.13 9.87
C GLU A 207 1.42 23.35 11.16
N ASP A 208 0.42 23.06 11.98
CA ASP A 208 0.55 22.36 13.27
C ASP A 208 0.46 20.83 13.16
N GLU A 209 0.34 20.28 11.94
CA GLU A 209 0.17 18.85 11.71
C GLU A 209 1.50 18.13 11.42
N TYR A 210 1.46 16.79 11.49
CA TYR A 210 2.63 15.97 11.19
C TYR A 210 3.20 16.25 9.79
N GLY A 211 4.40 16.82 9.75
CA GLY A 211 5.06 17.16 8.49
C GLY A 211 4.61 18.48 7.87
N GLY A 212 3.78 19.28 8.55
CA GLY A 212 3.36 20.62 8.11
C GLY A 212 4.54 21.52 7.74
N LYS A 213 5.55 21.59 8.61
CA LYS A 213 6.80 22.32 8.33
C LYS A 213 7.48 21.83 7.05
N LYS A 214 7.60 20.52 6.87
CA LYS A 214 8.21 19.90 5.68
C LYS A 214 7.40 20.20 4.41
N PHE A 215 6.07 20.22 4.51
CA PHE A 215 5.18 20.59 3.41
C PHE A 215 5.39 22.06 3.01
N SER A 216 5.43 22.97 3.99
CA SER A 216 5.73 24.38 3.78
C SER A 216 7.11 24.60 3.15
N GLU A 217 8.14 23.95 3.68
CA GLU A 217 9.51 24.01 3.15
C GLU A 217 9.59 23.49 1.72
N PHE A 218 8.85 22.44 1.36
CA PHE A 218 8.86 21.89 0.01
C PHE A 218 8.47 22.92 -1.06
N PHE A 219 7.46 23.76 -0.81
CA PHE A 219 7.04 24.79 -1.77
C PHE A 219 7.84 26.09 -1.65
N ASN A 220 8.36 26.42 -0.46
CA ASN A 220 9.15 27.64 -0.26
C ASN A 220 10.61 27.50 -0.70
N SER A 221 11.15 26.27 -0.77
CA SER A 221 12.53 26.01 -1.21
C SER A 221 12.71 26.01 -2.74
N ASN A 222 11.62 26.03 -3.51
CA ASN A 222 11.61 26.05 -4.98
C ASN A 222 11.43 27.48 -5.55
N LYS A 223 11.61 28.51 -4.72
CA LYS A 223 11.61 29.93 -5.12
C LYS A 223 13.03 30.50 -5.18
#